data_AF-A0A2W4LB70-F1
#
_entry.id   AF-A0A2W4LB70-F1
#
_cell.length_a   1.000
_cell.length_b   1.000
_cell.length_c   1.000
_cell.angle_alpha   90.00
_cell.angle_beta   90.00
_cell.angle_gamma   90.00
#
_symmetry.space_group_name_H-M   'P 1'
#
loop_
_entity.id
_entity.type
_entity.pdbx_description
1 polymer ?
#
loop_
_entity_poly.entity_id
_entity_poly.type
_entity_poly.pdbx_seq_one_letter_code
_entity_poly.pdbx_strand_id
1 'polypeptide(L)' 'MKPRISVITLGVADLDRAVAFYRDGLGLKTDGIVGTEFEHGAVAFFDLQAGLRLALWPRASLARDAGLAAGPPSTT' A
#
# COMPACT_ATOMS: atom_id res chain seq x y z
N MET A 1 23.57 -9.51 12.14
CA MET A 1 22.55 -8.74 11.38
C MET A 1 21.84 -7.80 12.32
N LYS A 2 21.51 -6.57 11.90
CA LYS A 2 20.73 -5.60 12.70
C LYS A 2 19.32 -5.48 12.09
N PRO A 3 18.24 -5.86 12.80
CA PRO A 3 16.88 -5.78 12.25
C PRO A 3 16.49 -4.33 11.99
N ARG A 4 15.84 -4.06 10.84
CA ARG A 4 15.33 -2.75 10.44
C ARG A 4 14.07 -2.94 9.61
N ILE A 5 13.07 -2.08 9.81
CA ILE A 5 11.88 -2.00 8.95
C ILE A 5 12.26 -1.21 7.69
N SER A 6 12.19 -1.85 6.53
CA SER A 6 12.44 -1.21 5.22
C SER A 6 11.16 -0.94 4.44
N VAL A 7 10.06 -1.63 4.75
CA VAL A 7 8.78 -1.46 4.08
C VAL A 7 7.66 -1.56 5.11
N ILE A 8 6.68 -0.67 4.99
CA ILE A 8 5.38 -0.78 5.66
C ILE A 8 4.33 -0.93 4.57
N THR A 9 3.49 -1.97 4.66
CA THR A 9 2.39 -2.19 3.72
C THR A 9 1.05 -1.93 4.40
N LEU A 10 0.21 -1.10 3.78
CA LEU A 10 -1.14 -0.81 4.25
C LEU A 10 -2.17 -1.34 3.24
N GLY A 11 -3.13 -2.11 3.76
CA GLY A 11 -4.32 -2.51 3.00
C GLY A 11 -5.37 -1.40 3.03
N VAL A 12 -5.71 -0.87 1.87
CA VAL A 12 -6.66 0.25 1.70
C VAL A 12 -7.94 -0.19 0.99
N ALA A 13 -9.06 0.44 1.32
CA ALA A 13 -10.35 0.11 0.70
C ALA A 13 -10.42 0.57 -0.77
N ASP A 14 -9.79 1.70 -1.08
CA ASP A 14 -9.73 2.31 -2.41
C ASP A 14 -8.30 2.78 -2.66
N LEU A 15 -7.65 2.20 -3.67
CA LEU A 15 -6.23 2.44 -3.94
C LEU A 15 -6.01 3.83 -4.54
N ASP A 16 -6.79 4.22 -5.54
CA ASP A 16 -6.68 5.53 -6.20
C ASP A 16 -6.88 6.68 -5.21
N ARG A 17 -7.92 6.58 -4.36
CA ARG A 17 -8.19 7.57 -3.32
C ARG A 17 -7.05 7.68 -2.32
N ALA A 18 -6.49 6.54 -1.90
CA ALA A 18 -5.36 6.54 -0.98
C ALA A 18 -4.11 7.14 -1.64
N VAL A 19 -3.84 6.80 -2.90
CA VAL A 19 -2.71 7.37 -3.65
C VAL A 19 -2.84 8.88 -3.78
N ALA A 20 -4.01 9.40 -4.14
CA ALA A 20 -4.26 10.84 -4.18
C ALA A 20 -4.05 11.50 -2.81
N PHE A 21 -4.50 10.87 -1.73
CA PHE A 21 -4.28 11.39 -0.37
C PHE A 21 -2.78 11.53 -0.04
N TYR A 22 -1.99 10.47 -0.23
CA TYR A 22 -0.56 10.50 0.11
C TYR A 22 0.27 11.35 -0.87
N ARG A 23 -0.03 11.30 -2.17
CA ARG A 23 0.69 12.05 -3.22
C ARG A 23 0.30 13.53 -3.21
N ASP A 24 -0.99 13.82 -3.38
CA ASP A 24 -1.48 15.19 -3.62
C ASP A 24 -1.79 15.90 -2.30
N GLY A 25 -2.27 15.17 -1.29
CA GLY A 25 -2.55 15.72 0.04
C GLY A 25 -1.30 15.91 0.90
N LEU A 26 -0.42 14.91 0.96
CA LEU A 26 0.79 14.94 1.79
C LEU A 26 2.08 15.26 1.02
N GLY A 27 2.04 15.32 -0.31
CA GLY A 27 3.22 15.64 -1.14
C GLY A 27 4.24 14.51 -1.22
N LEU A 28 3.87 13.26 -0.91
CA LEU A 28 4.81 12.14 -0.95
C LEU A 28 5.10 11.71 -2.39
N LYS A 29 6.37 11.40 -2.67
CA LYS A 29 6.80 10.97 -4.01
C LYS A 29 6.37 9.52 -4.28
N THR A 30 5.75 9.31 -5.44
CA THR A 30 5.39 7.99 -5.97
C THR A 30 5.47 8.00 -7.50
N ASP A 31 5.77 6.85 -8.10
CA ASP A 31 5.68 6.64 -9.55
C ASP A 31 4.24 6.26 -9.98
N GLY A 32 3.30 6.19 -9.04
CA GLY A 32 1.90 5.85 -9.28
C GLY A 32 1.57 4.40 -8.95
N ILE A 33 0.42 3.94 -9.46
CA ILE A 33 -0.05 2.57 -9.32
C ILE A 33 0.60 1.72 -10.42
N VAL A 34 1.15 0.57 -10.04
CA VAL A 34 1.76 -0.41 -10.94
C VAL A 34 1.14 -1.80 -10.70
N GLY A 35 1.32 -2.74 -11.63
CA GLY A 35 0.86 -4.12 -11.48
C GLY A 35 -0.64 -4.31 -11.71
N THR A 36 -1.31 -3.33 -12.33
CA THR A 36 -2.74 -3.37 -12.68
C THR A 36 -3.06 -4.44 -13.72
N GLU A 37 -2.06 -4.89 -14.48
CA GLU A 37 -2.16 -5.99 -15.45
C GLU A 37 -2.34 -7.36 -14.80
N PHE A 38 -2.13 -7.47 -13.48
CA PHE A 38 -2.36 -8.68 -12.71
C PHE A 38 -3.60 -8.52 -11.81
N GLU A 39 -4.48 -9.53 -11.80
CA GLU A 39 -5.79 -9.52 -11.12
C GLU A 39 -5.76 -9.04 -9.65
N HIS A 40 -4.63 -9.21 -8.97
CA HIS A 40 -4.41 -8.75 -7.59
C HIS A 40 -3.04 -8.09 -7.38
N GLY A 41 -2.40 -7.62 -8.45
CA GLY A 41 -1.04 -7.07 -8.40
C GLY A 41 -0.97 -5.55 -8.22
N ALA A 42 -2.10 -4.85 -8.24
CA ALA A 42 -2.13 -3.40 -8.13
C ALA A 42 -1.54 -2.91 -6.80
N VAL A 43 -0.51 -2.07 -6.88
CA VAL A 43 0.21 -1.49 -5.73
C VAL A 43 0.74 -0.11 -6.08
N ALA A 44 0.79 0.79 -5.09
CA ALA A 44 1.56 2.03 -5.18
C ALA A 44 2.66 2.05 -4.13
N PHE A 45 3.84 2.54 -4.51
CA PHE A 45 4.99 2.69 -3.62
C PHE A 45 5.34 4.15 -3.41
N PHE A 46 5.66 4.51 -2.17
CA PHE A 46 6.11 5.83 -1.78
C PHE A 46 7.47 5.73 -1.09
N ASP A 47 8.45 6.48 -1.59
CA ASP A 47 9.77 6.55 -0.95
C ASP A 47 9.74 7.55 0.20
N LEU A 48 10.15 7.10 1.37
CA LEU A 48 10.23 7.89 2.60
C LEU A 48 11.69 8.12 3.01
N GLN A 49 11.87 8.88 4.09
CA GLN A 49 13.18 9.18 4.66
C GLN A 49 13.93 7.90 5.05
N ALA A 50 15.27 7.96 4.98
CA ALA A 50 16.17 6.88 5.37
C ALA A 50 15.95 5.53 4.64
N GLY A 51 15.36 5.56 3.44
CA GLY A 51 15.16 4.38 2.60
C GLY A 51 14.01 3.47 3.06
N LEU A 52 13.11 3.98 3.90
CA LEU A 52 11.83 3.34 4.20
C LEU A 52 10.88 3.51 3.01
N ARG A 53 10.07 2.50 2.73
CA ARG A 53 9.02 2.57 1.71
C ARG A 53 7.65 2.31 2.31
N LEU A 54 6.65 3.09 1.90
CA LEU A 54 5.25 2.80 2.16
C LEU A 54 4.65 2.14 0.90
N ALA A 55 4.00 0.99 1.06
CA ALA A 55 3.30 0.29 0.00
C ALA A 55 1.79 0.30 0.28
N LEU A 56 0.99 0.72 -0.70
CA LEU A 56 -0.48 0.71 -0.61
C LEU A 56 -1.02 -0.40 -1.50
N TRP A 57 -1.83 -1.27 -0.92
CA TRP A 57 -2.46 -2.41 -1.60
C TRP A 57 -3.97 -2.36 -1.42
N PRO A 58 -4.78 -2.76 -2.41
CA PRO A 58 -6.18 -3.06 -2.17
C PRO A 58 -6.29 -4.10 -1.06
N ARG A 59 -7.12 -3.82 -0.06
CA ARG A 59 -7.22 -4.66 1.14
C ARG A 59 -7.63 -6.10 0.82
N ALA A 60 -8.45 -6.30 -0.21
CA ALA A 60 -8.82 -7.62 -0.70
C ALA A 60 -7.63 -8.39 -1.28
N SER A 61 -6.80 -7.72 -2.09
CA SER A 61 -5.56 -8.30 -2.64
C SER A 61 -4.58 -8.67 -1.54
N LEU A 62 -4.40 -7.79 -0.54
CA LEU A 62 -3.50 -8.05 0.60
C LEU A 62 -4.00 -9.21 1.47
N ALA A 63 -5.31 -9.31 1.72
CA ALA A 63 -5.89 -10.43 2.45
C ALA A 63 -5.66 -11.76 1.72
N ARG A 64 -5.86 -11.77 0.39
CA ARG A 64 -5.60 -12.93 -0.47
C ARG A 64 -4.14 -13.36 -0.41
N ASP A 65 -3.20 -12.42 -0.53
CA ASP A 65 -1.76 -12.69 -0.45
C ASP A 65 -1.37 -13.29 0.91
N ALA A 66 -1.94 -12.78 2.00
CA ALA A 66 -1.73 -13.29 3.35
C ALA A 66 -2.43 -14.64 3.65
N GLY A 67 -3.24 -15.17 2.73
CA GLY A 67 -4.03 -16.38 2.95
C GLY A 67 -5.15 -16.19 4.00
N LEU A 68 -5.62 -14.96 4.18
CA LEU A 68 -6.64 -14.59 5.16
C LEU A 68 -7.95 -14.18 4.48
N ALA A 69 -9.07 -14.42 5.15
CA ALA A 69 -10.34 -13.85 4.72
C ALA A 69 -10.33 -12.33 4.95
N ALA A 70 -10.88 -11.58 4.01
CA ALA A 70 -11.02 -10.14 4.14
C ALA A 70 -12.11 -9.80 5.19
N GLY A 71 -11.72 -9.56 6.45
CA GLY A 71 -12.65 -9.14 7.53
C GLY A 71 -13.24 -7.74 7.30
N PRO A 72 -14.22 -7.22 8.03
CA PRO A 72 -14.69 -5.84 7.83
C PRO A 72 -13.59 -4.79 8.08
N PRO A 73 -13.74 -3.54 7.56
CA PRO A 73 -12.88 -2.42 7.97
C PRO A 73 -12.91 -2.22 9.49
N SER A 74 -11.82 -1.70 10.07
CA SER A 74 -11.85 -1.27 11.47
C SER A 74 -12.85 -0.13 11.65
N THR A 75 -13.58 -0.12 12.76
CA THR A 75 -14.60 0.90 13.10
C THR A 75 -14.01 2.09 13.87
N THR A 76 -12.70 2.10 14.08
CA THR A 76 -11.93 3.13 14.81
C THR A 76 -11.24 4.07 13.85
#